data_AF-C4GGP4-F1
#
_entry.id   AF-C4GGP4-F1
#
_cell.length_a   1.000
_cell.length_b   1.000
_cell.length_c   1.000
_cell.angle_alpha   90.00
_cell.angle_beta   90.00
_cell.angle_gamma   90.00
#
_symmetry.space_group_name_H-M   'P 1'
#
loop_
_entity.id
_entity.type
_entity.pdbx_description
1 polymer ?
#
loop_
_entity_poly.entity_id
_entity_poly.type
_entity_poly.pdbx_seq_one_letter_code
_entity_poly.pdbx_strand_id
1 'polypeptide(L)'
;MQPNRPNLLFTLIAIALLLAAGFSVHYALVPWLLALPWLLCTPVHLFWLHSGKHFSWRNWRIQFAMWLMAWATVYFGQQHIEQRIRQDAVQIVAQIEQYHAQHHRYPAALGEVYPRNTLYHERRVRYQMPAPQQPPILEYESIIPLDWHRYDFALRQWQYMSD
;
A
#
# COMPACT_ATOMS: atom_id res chain seq x y z
N MET A 1 -8.20 -31.31 -28.73
CA MET A 1 -8.66 -29.95 -28.38
C MET A 1 -7.45 -29.14 -27.95
N GLN A 2 -6.93 -28.28 -28.82
CA GLN A 2 -5.84 -27.38 -28.43
C GLN A 2 -6.39 -26.35 -27.44
N PRO A 3 -5.79 -26.18 -26.25
CA PRO A 3 -6.18 -25.11 -25.35
C PRO A 3 -5.92 -23.77 -26.04
N ASN A 4 -6.87 -22.85 -25.94
CA ASN A 4 -6.79 -21.46 -26.39
C ASN A 4 -5.64 -20.73 -25.67
N ARG A 5 -4.40 -20.98 -26.09
CA ARG A 5 -3.16 -20.36 -25.57
C ARG A 5 -3.18 -18.83 -25.51
N PRO A 6 -3.77 -18.08 -26.48
CA PRO A 6 -3.77 -16.61 -26.40
C PRO A 6 -4.57 -16.07 -25.21
N ASN A 7 -5.65 -16.75 -24.80
CA ASN A 7 -6.54 -16.25 -23.73
C ASN A 7 -5.91 -16.43 -22.35
N LEU A 8 -5.17 -17.52 -22.15
CA LEU A 8 -4.46 -17.78 -20.89
C LEU A 8 -3.32 -16.77 -20.70
N LEU A 9 -2.55 -16.49 -21.76
CA LEU A 9 -1.50 -15.48 -21.75
C LEU A 9 -2.06 -14.09 -21.43
N PHE A 10 -3.20 -13.71 -22.01
CA PHE A 10 -3.82 -12.41 -21.72
C PHE A 10 -4.24 -12.28 -20.25
N THR A 11 -4.87 -13.31 -19.67
CA THR A 11 -5.20 -13.31 -18.23
C THR A 11 -3.95 -13.26 -17.34
N LEU A 12 -2.87 -13.96 -17.71
CA LEU A 12 -1.63 -13.93 -16.94
C LEU A 12 -0.94 -12.56 -17.01
N ILE A 13 -0.93 -11.92 -18.19
CA ILE A 13 -0.42 -10.55 -18.35
C ILE A 13 -1.24 -9.58 -17.50
N ALA A 14 -2.58 -9.69 -17.51
CA ALA A 14 -3.44 -8.84 -16.70
C ALA A 14 -3.20 -9.03 -15.19
N ILE A 15 -3.04 -10.28 -14.73
CA ILE A 15 -2.72 -10.58 -13.32
C ILE A 15 -1.33 -10.04 -12.96
N ALA A 16 -0.32 -10.23 -13.82
CA ALA A 16 1.03 -9.72 -13.58
C ALA A 16 1.05 -8.19 -13.50
N LEU A 17 0.32 -7.50 -14.37
CA LEU A 17 0.17 -6.04 -14.33
C LEU A 17 -0.57 -5.57 -13.07
N LEU A 18 -1.63 -6.27 -12.64
CA LEU A 18 -2.36 -5.97 -11.41
C LEU A 18 -1.47 -6.12 -10.17
N LEU A 19 -0.68 -7.18 -10.10
CA LEU A 19 0.28 -7.37 -9.00
C LEU A 19 1.40 -6.34 -9.06
N ALA A 20 1.98 -6.07 -10.24
CA ALA A 20 3.03 -5.07 -10.39
C ALA A 20 2.55 -3.66 -10.03
N ALA A 21 1.32 -3.29 -10.41
CA ALA A 21 0.72 -2.01 -10.03
C ALA A 21 0.33 -1.97 -8.54
N GLY A 22 -0.21 -3.08 -8.01
CA GLY A 22 -0.62 -3.20 -6.62
C GLY A 22 0.51 -3.10 -5.60
N PHE A 23 1.70 -3.57 -5.98
CA PHE A 23 2.91 -3.58 -5.16
C PHE A 23 3.97 -2.57 -5.61
N SER A 24 3.69 -1.73 -6.61
CA SER A 24 4.63 -0.67 -7.02
C SER A 24 4.84 0.32 -5.88
N VAL A 25 6.08 0.44 -5.43
CA VAL A 25 6.53 1.36 -4.36
C VAL A 25 6.24 2.83 -4.72
N HIS A 26 6.07 3.14 -6.01
CA HIS A 26 5.70 4.46 -6.51
C HIS A 26 4.22 4.43 -6.89
N TYR A 27 3.37 4.74 -5.90
CA TYR A 27 1.93 4.90 -6.04
C TYR A 27 1.57 6.17 -6.82
N ALA A 28 2.08 6.29 -8.04
CA ALA A 28 1.51 7.25 -8.96
C ALA A 28 0.03 6.85 -9.13
N LEU A 29 -0.89 7.79 -8.92
CA LEU A 29 -2.32 7.63 -9.24
C LEU A 29 -2.53 7.15 -10.68
N VAL A 30 -1.56 7.46 -11.56
CA VAL A 30 -1.59 7.21 -13.00
C VAL A 30 -1.71 5.73 -13.38
N PRO A 31 -0.85 4.79 -12.91
CA PRO A 31 -1.03 3.36 -13.18
C PRO A 31 -2.35 2.80 -12.66
N TRP A 32 -2.87 3.27 -11.52
CA TRP A 32 -4.17 2.81 -11.01
C TRP A 32 -5.34 3.31 -11.87
N LEU A 33 -5.32 4.57 -12.32
CA LEU A 33 -6.35 5.14 -13.18
C LEU A 33 -6.45 4.47 -14.55
N LEU A 34 -5.35 3.93 -15.08
CA LEU A 34 -5.33 3.20 -16.34
C LEU A 34 -5.58 1.69 -16.16
N ALA A 35 -5.07 1.11 -15.07
CA ALA A 35 -5.22 -0.32 -14.80
C ALA A 35 -6.63 -0.66 -14.31
N LEU A 36 -7.27 0.15 -13.45
CA LEU A 36 -8.61 -0.11 -12.92
C LEU A 36 -9.68 -0.29 -14.00
N PRO A 37 -9.83 0.63 -14.98
CA PRO A 37 -10.81 0.46 -16.05
C PRO A 37 -10.50 -0.76 -16.91
N TRP A 38 -9.22 -1.00 -17.23
CA TRP A 38 -8.80 -2.18 -17.98
C TRP A 38 -9.10 -3.49 -17.24
N LEU A 39 -8.91 -3.50 -15.92
CA LEU A 39 -9.14 -4.65 -15.03
C LEU A 39 -10.63 -4.90 -14.77
N LEU A 40 -11.44 -3.85 -14.63
CA LEU A 40 -12.89 -3.95 -14.50
C LEU A 40 -13.55 -4.40 -15.80
N CYS A 41 -13.02 -3.96 -16.94
CA CYS A 41 -13.53 -4.35 -18.26
C CYS A 41 -13.09 -5.76 -18.69
N THR A 42 -12.05 -6.35 -18.08
CA THR A 42 -11.55 -7.68 -18.49
C THR A 42 -12.58 -8.80 -18.34
N PRO A 43 -13.30 -8.97 -17.22
CA PRO A 43 -14.33 -10.01 -17.11
C PRO A 43 -15.52 -9.75 -18.04
N VAL A 44 -15.88 -8.48 -18.28
CA VAL A 44 -16.96 -8.09 -19.22
C VAL A 44 -16.56 -8.40 -20.66
N HIS A 45 -15.35 -8.02 -21.05
CA HIS A 45 -14.78 -8.31 -22.37
C HIS A 45 -14.63 -9.82 -22.59
N LEU A 46 -14.19 -10.56 -21.56
CA LEU A 46 -14.12 -12.02 -21.59
C LEU A 46 -15.50 -12.68 -21.70
N PHE A 47 -16.57 -12.09 -21.16
CA PHE A 47 -17.94 -12.57 -21.33
C PHE A 47 -18.50 -12.24 -22.72
N TRP A 48 -18.23 -11.04 -23.23
CA TRP A 48 -18.73 -10.55 -24.52
C TRP A 48 -18.07 -11.27 -25.71
N LEU A 49 -16.75 -11.48 -25.68
CA LEU A 49 -16.01 -12.25 -26.71
C LEU A 49 -16.44 -13.72 -26.77
N HIS A 50 -17.02 -14.24 -25.70
CA HIS A 50 -17.31 -15.65 -25.52
C HIS A 50 -18.79 -16.01 -25.57
N SER A 51 -19.69 -15.08 -25.93
CA SER A 51 -21.11 -15.41 -26.22
C SER A 51 -21.31 -16.20 -27.54
N GLY A 52 -20.23 -16.75 -28.13
CA GLY A 52 -20.24 -17.57 -29.35
C GLY A 52 -20.07 -19.09 -29.11
N LYS A 53 -20.25 -19.88 -30.18
CA LYS A 53 -20.38 -21.36 -30.23
C LYS A 53 -19.27 -22.23 -29.58
N HIS A 54 -18.19 -21.66 -29.03
CA HIS A 54 -17.06 -22.40 -28.43
C HIS A 54 -16.74 -21.99 -26.98
N PHE A 55 -17.74 -21.54 -26.23
CA PHE A 55 -17.55 -21.21 -24.82
C PHE A 55 -17.44 -22.44 -23.93
N SER A 56 -16.33 -22.55 -23.21
CA SER A 56 -16.20 -23.49 -22.10
C SER A 56 -16.42 -22.75 -20.79
N TRP A 57 -17.62 -22.93 -20.20
CA TRP A 57 -17.95 -22.44 -18.86
C TRP A 57 -16.91 -22.88 -17.80
N ARG A 58 -16.29 -24.05 -17.99
CA ARG A 58 -15.24 -24.55 -17.10
C ARG A 58 -14.00 -23.65 -17.12
N ASN A 59 -13.55 -23.25 -18.32
CA ASN A 59 -12.36 -22.39 -18.44
C ASN A 59 -12.64 -20.97 -17.96
N TRP A 60 -13.84 -20.44 -18.22
CA TRP A 60 -14.22 -19.12 -17.73
C TRP A 60 -14.27 -19.05 -16.20
N ARG A 61 -14.87 -20.07 -15.54
CA ARG A 61 -14.88 -20.14 -14.06
C ARG A 61 -13.48 -20.17 -13.47
N ILE A 62 -12.55 -20.89 -14.09
CA ILE A 62 -11.14 -20.94 -13.65
C ILE A 62 -10.46 -19.58 -13.84
N GLN A 63 -10.64 -18.94 -14.99
CA GLN A 63 -10.06 -17.60 -15.25
C GLN A 63 -10.64 -16.54 -14.31
N PHE A 64 -11.95 -16.56 -14.07
CA PHE A 64 -12.60 -15.66 -13.13
C PHE A 64 -12.13 -15.91 -11.69
N ALA A 65 -11.98 -17.17 -11.28
CA ALA A 65 -11.42 -17.50 -9.96
C ALA A 65 -9.97 -17.01 -9.80
N MET A 66 -9.12 -17.16 -10.82
CA MET A 66 -7.75 -16.62 -10.79
C MET A 66 -7.74 -15.09 -10.72
N TRP A 67 -8.65 -14.43 -11.45
CA TRP A 67 -8.80 -12.97 -11.41
C TRP A 67 -9.25 -12.49 -10.02
N LEU A 68 -10.24 -13.15 -9.41
CA LEU A 68 -10.66 -12.87 -8.03
C LEU A 68 -9.55 -13.10 -7.01
N MET A 69 -8.76 -14.19 -7.15
CA MET A 69 -7.63 -14.43 -6.27
C MET A 69 -6.55 -13.34 -6.39
N ALA A 70 -6.33 -12.80 -7.59
CA ALA A 70 -5.38 -11.71 -7.79
C ALA A 70 -5.84 -10.42 -7.07
N TRP A 71 -7.13 -10.07 -7.16
CA TRP A 71 -7.72 -8.98 -6.39
C TRP A 71 -7.60 -9.18 -4.88
N ALA A 72 -7.93 -10.38 -4.39
CA ALA A 72 -7.78 -10.70 -2.98
C ALA A 72 -6.32 -10.54 -2.54
N THR A 73 -5.37 -11.02 -3.34
CA THR A 73 -3.93 -10.92 -3.05
C THR A 73 -3.47 -9.47 -2.95
N VAL A 74 -3.91 -8.60 -3.86
CA VAL A 74 -3.58 -7.17 -3.80
C VAL A 74 -4.21 -6.51 -2.58
N TYR A 75 -5.49 -6.76 -2.32
CA TYR A 75 -6.18 -6.19 -1.16
C TYR A 75 -5.52 -6.60 0.16
N PHE A 76 -5.30 -7.91 0.37
CA PHE A 76 -4.63 -8.41 1.57
C PHE A 76 -3.17 -7.99 1.66
N GLY A 77 -2.46 -7.92 0.53
CA GLY A 77 -1.09 -7.41 0.47
C GLY A 77 -1.00 -5.96 0.93
N GLN A 78 -1.88 -5.09 0.41
CA GLN A 78 -1.95 -3.69 0.83
C GLN A 78 -2.32 -3.55 2.30
N GLN A 79 -3.33 -4.30 2.78
CA GLN A 79 -3.71 -4.31 4.20
C GLN A 79 -2.55 -4.72 5.10
N HIS A 80 -1.79 -5.75 4.72
CA HIS A 80 -0.65 -6.22 5.48
C HIS A 80 0.49 -5.18 5.52
N ILE A 81 0.76 -4.49 4.39
CA ILE A 81 1.75 -3.41 4.36
C ILE A 81 1.28 -2.23 5.23
N GLU A 82 -0.01 -1.89 5.21
CA GLU A 82 -0.57 -0.78 6.01
C GLU A 82 -0.44 -1.07 7.51
N GLN A 83 -0.73 -2.31 7.91
CA GLN A 83 -0.54 -2.75 9.29
C GLN A 83 0.92 -2.67 9.71
N ARG A 84 1.87 -3.04 8.84
CA ARG A 84 3.31 -2.90 9.12
C ARG A 84 3.69 -1.45 9.31
N ILE A 85 3.23 -0.55 8.44
CA ILE A 85 3.50 0.90 8.56
C ILE A 85 2.99 1.44 9.90
N ARG A 86 1.76 1.08 10.28
CA ARG A 86 1.19 1.49 11.57
C ARG A 86 1.99 0.94 12.76
N GLN A 87 2.40 -0.32 12.70
CA GLN A 87 3.22 -0.94 13.74
C GLN A 87 4.58 -0.24 13.86
N ASP A 88 5.26 0.03 12.74
CA ASP A 88 6.54 0.73 12.73
C ASP A 88 6.39 2.16 13.28
N ALA A 89 5.32 2.87 12.93
CA ALA A 89 5.03 4.21 13.45
C ALA A 89 4.85 4.21 14.98
N VAL A 90 4.09 3.25 15.53
CA VAL A 90 3.92 3.07 16.98
C VAL A 90 5.25 2.74 17.66
N GLN A 91 6.08 1.90 17.05
CA GLN A 91 7.41 1.58 17.58
C GLN A 91 8.33 2.81 17.60
N ILE A 92 8.34 3.62 16.54
CA ILE A 92 9.11 4.85 16.47
C ILE A 92 8.72 5.81 17.59
N VAL A 93 7.41 6.02 17.80
CA VAL A 93 6.89 6.83 18.90
C VAL A 93 7.39 6.32 20.25
N ALA A 94 7.25 5.02 20.52
CA ALA A 94 7.67 4.42 21.77
C ALA A 94 9.17 4.61 22.03
N GLN A 95 10.01 4.47 20.99
CA GLN A 95 11.45 4.69 21.14
C GLN A 95 11.81 6.17 21.37
N ILE A 96 11.10 7.12 20.73
CA ILE A 96 11.29 8.56 20.98
C ILE A 96 10.91 8.90 22.43
N GLU A 97 9.79 8.37 22.93
CA GLU A 97 9.35 8.57 24.32
C GLU A 97 10.35 7.97 25.31
N GLN A 98 10.89 6.78 25.01
CA GLN A 98 11.94 6.15 25.81
C GLN A 98 13.22 6.98 25.82
N TYR A 99 13.65 7.51 24.67
CA TYR A 99 14.81 8.39 24.57
C TYR A 99 14.63 9.66 25.41
N HIS A 100 13.45 10.27 25.34
CA HIS A 100 13.11 11.43 26.15
C HIS A 100 13.15 11.11 27.65
N ALA A 101 12.61 9.96 28.07
CA ALA A 101 12.68 9.54 29.47
C ALA A 101 14.13 9.37 29.96
N GLN A 102 15.02 8.82 29.12
CA GLN A 102 16.41 8.55 29.46
C GLN A 102 17.31 9.79 29.44
N HIS A 103 17.13 10.69 28.47
CA HIS A 103 18.02 11.84 28.24
C HIS A 103 17.42 13.18 28.64
N HIS A 104 16.15 13.20 29.07
CA HIS A 104 15.39 14.42 29.39
C HIS A 104 15.33 15.44 28.25
N ARG A 105 15.51 14.96 27.01
CA ARG A 105 15.42 15.73 25.77
C ARG A 105 14.86 14.85 24.67
N TYR A 106 14.10 15.44 23.74
CA TYR A 106 13.72 14.74 22.52
C TYR A 106 14.92 14.59 21.57
N PRO A 107 14.94 13.54 20.73
CA PRO A 107 16.00 13.36 19.75
C PRO A 107 15.96 14.48 18.72
N ALA A 108 17.13 14.99 18.34
CA ALA A 108 17.23 16.09 17.38
C ALA A 108 16.93 15.62 15.95
N ALA A 109 17.22 14.35 15.67
CA ALA A 109 16.88 13.68 14.43
C ALA A 109 16.37 12.27 14.73
N LEU A 110 15.46 11.79 13.88
CA LEU A 110 14.89 10.45 14.00
C LEU A 110 15.98 9.35 13.92
N GLY A 111 17.06 9.64 13.19
CA GLY A 111 18.25 8.79 13.08
C GLY A 111 19.02 8.55 14.37
N GLU A 112 18.79 9.32 15.44
CA GLU A 112 19.41 9.10 16.76
C GLU A 112 18.80 7.91 17.50
N VAL A 113 17.57 7.52 17.13
CA VAL A 113 16.76 6.54 17.84
C VAL A 113 16.39 5.37 16.93
N TYR A 114 16.17 5.64 15.64
CA TYR A 114 15.73 4.65 14.67
C TYR A 114 16.70 4.58 13.47
N PRO A 115 17.10 3.38 13.01
CA PRO A 115 18.03 3.26 11.91
C PRO A 115 17.46 3.82 10.60
N ARG A 116 18.22 4.71 9.96
CA ARG A 116 17.90 5.38 8.68
C ARG A 116 17.72 4.43 7.49
N ASN A 117 18.09 3.16 7.64
CA ASN A 117 18.10 2.16 6.57
C ASN A 117 16.75 1.47 6.31
N THR A 118 15.66 1.91 6.94
CA THR A 118 14.33 1.44 6.51
C THR A 118 13.90 2.28 5.32
N LEU A 119 13.61 1.63 4.18
CA LEU A 119 13.09 2.24 2.94
C LEU A 119 11.87 3.18 3.16
N TYR A 120 11.22 3.06 4.31
CA TYR A 120 10.07 3.84 4.75
C TYR A 120 10.44 5.16 5.46
N HIS A 121 11.63 5.26 6.05
CA HIS A 121 12.09 6.40 6.85
C HIS A 121 12.23 7.69 6.04
N GLU A 122 12.72 7.60 4.81
CA GLU A 122 13.05 8.80 4.03
C GLU A 122 11.88 9.36 3.21
N ARG A 123 10.82 8.57 3.01
CA ARG A 123 9.71 8.96 2.12
C ARG A 123 8.37 9.14 2.81
N ARG A 124 8.07 8.33 3.82
CA ARG A 124 6.74 8.25 4.42
C ARG A 124 6.66 8.77 5.83
N VAL A 125 7.78 8.92 6.53
CA VAL A 125 7.80 9.43 7.89
C VAL A 125 8.46 10.81 7.89
N ARG A 126 7.74 11.82 8.36
CA ARG A 126 8.28 13.15 8.59
C ARG A 126 8.40 13.38 10.08
N TYR A 127 9.62 13.63 10.53
CA TYR A 127 9.89 14.06 11.89
C TYR A 127 10.17 15.56 11.86
N GLN A 128 9.26 16.35 12.41
CA GLN A 128 9.49 17.78 12.55
C GLN A 128 10.32 18.02 13.81
N MET A 129 11.48 18.66 13.62
CA MET A 129 12.43 18.93 14.68
C MET A 129 11.77 19.79 15.76
N PRO A 130 11.94 19.46 17.05
CA PRO A 130 11.33 20.23 18.13
C PRO A 130 11.89 21.66 18.12
N ALA A 131 11.00 22.66 18.08
CA ALA A 131 11.38 24.03 18.43
C ALA A 131 11.85 24.04 19.90
N PRO A 132 12.74 24.97 20.32
CA PRO A 132 13.15 25.04 21.71
C PRO A 132 11.91 25.19 22.60
N GLN A 133 11.63 24.16 23.41
CA GLN A 133 10.47 24.00 24.31
C GLN A 133 9.17 23.44 23.72
N GLN A 134 9.14 22.98 22.47
CA GLN A 134 7.96 22.29 21.91
C GLN A 134 8.24 20.80 21.70
N PRO A 135 7.29 19.91 22.02
CA PRO A 135 7.41 18.50 21.69
C PRO A 135 7.45 18.32 20.17
N PRO A 136 8.20 17.32 19.66
CA PRO A 136 8.28 17.06 18.24
C PRO A 136 6.94 16.61 17.68
N ILE A 137 6.83 16.58 16.35
CA ILE A 137 5.69 16.01 15.64
C ILE A 137 6.20 14.90 14.73
N LEU A 138 5.53 13.74 14.78
CA LEU A 138 5.80 12.63 13.86
C LEU A 138 4.60 12.47 12.93
N GLU A 139 4.81 12.64 11.65
CA GLU A 139 3.82 12.39 10.61
C GLU A 139 4.20 11.13 9.84
N TYR A 140 3.22 10.31 9.49
CA TYR A 140 3.41 9.26 8.50
C TYR A 140 2.32 9.25 7.43
N GLU A 141 2.71 8.88 6.21
CA GLU A 141 1.82 8.71 5.06
C GLU A 141 1.39 7.24 4.94
N SER A 142 0.07 7.00 4.99
CA SER A 142 -0.55 5.69 4.75
C SER A 142 -0.33 5.23 3.30
N ILE A 143 -0.58 3.96 3.00
CA ILE A 143 -0.56 3.47 1.61
C ILE A 143 -1.57 4.20 0.75
N ILE A 144 -2.68 4.64 1.35
CA ILE A 144 -3.70 5.42 0.67
C ILE A 144 -3.12 6.81 0.36
N PRO A 145 -3.08 7.24 -0.92
CA PRO A 145 -2.57 8.55 -1.26
C PRO A 145 -3.40 9.64 -0.57
N LEU A 146 -2.74 10.70 -0.11
CA LEU A 146 -3.35 11.82 0.61
C LEU A 146 -3.87 11.47 2.01
N ASP A 147 -3.53 10.29 2.53
CA ASP A 147 -3.96 9.86 3.86
C ASP A 147 -2.81 9.96 4.86
N TRP A 148 -2.80 11.04 5.64
CA TRP A 148 -1.72 11.38 6.57
C TRP A 148 -2.17 11.20 8.02
N HIS A 149 -1.26 10.67 8.82
CA HIS A 149 -1.45 10.53 10.25
C HIS A 149 -0.37 11.30 10.99
N ARG A 150 -0.78 12.11 11.96
CA ARG A 150 0.11 12.92 12.78
C ARG A 150 0.05 12.46 14.22
N TYR A 151 1.18 12.15 14.83
CA TYR A 151 1.27 11.93 16.27
C TYR A 151 1.71 13.22 16.96
N ASP A 152 0.88 13.65 17.91
CA ASP A 152 1.20 14.76 18.79
C ASP A 152 1.78 14.21 20.10
N PHE A 153 3.07 14.47 20.35
CA PHE A 153 3.75 14.04 21.58
C PHE A 153 3.33 14.83 22.82
N ALA A 154 2.73 16.02 22.67
CA ALA A 154 2.17 16.78 23.78
C ALA A 154 0.90 16.11 24.31
N LEU A 155 0.01 15.73 23.37
CA LEU A 155 -1.30 15.17 23.67
C LEU A 155 -1.31 13.62 23.69
N ARG A 156 -0.20 12.99 23.29
CA ARG A 156 0.00 11.54 23.17
C ARG A 156 -1.11 10.84 22.37
N GLN A 157 -1.49 11.45 21.26
CA GLN A 157 -2.58 10.95 20.43
C GLN A 157 -2.26 11.04 18.94
N TRP A 158 -2.75 10.05 18.21
CA TRP A 158 -2.78 10.07 16.75
C TRP A 158 -3.94 10.92 16.27
N GLN A 159 -3.63 11.91 15.45
CA GLN A 159 -4.56 12.77 14.75
C GLN A 159 -4.61 12.38 13.28
N TYR A 160 -5.82 12.27 12.77
CA TYR A 160 -6.09 12.05 11.37
C TYR A 160 -6.00 13.38 10.63
N MET A 161 -5.19 13.45 9.56
CA MET A 161 -5.09 14.63 8.71
C MET A 161 -5.43 14.22 7.28
N SER A 162 -6.67 14.52 6.87
CA SER A 162 -7.04 14.53 5.46
C SER A 162 -6.81 15.94 4.91
N ASP A 163 -5.90 16.08 3.95
CA ASP A 163 -5.79 17.27 3.10
C ASP A 163 -6.86 17.27 1.99
#